data_AF-A0AAD8VPH6-F1
#
_entry.id   AF-A0AAD8VPH6-F1
#
_cell.length_a   1.000
_cell.length_b   1.000
_cell.length_c   1.000
_cell.angle_alpha   90.00
_cell.angle_beta   90.00
_cell.angle_gamma   90.00
#
_symmetry.space_group_name_H-M   'P 1'
#
loop_
_entity.id
_entity.type
_entity.pdbx_description
1 polymer ?
#
loop_
_entity_poly.entity_id
_entity_poly.type
_entity_poly.pdbx_seq_one_letter_code
_entity_poly.pdbx_strand_id
1 'polypeptide(L)'
;MDEDGACEDCAMQRQHWYDMKRFLVFVSSDDFRDNLLFGMVYASACLPDKTQRLWLQLEGRKKQWPAMLTVTCRNQRRVYDGWKEFTRDNKLKPGDICLFEVSSRNSRSLTMTVHLYPLLEPLLEDMLPKKSPMIVVKCQNHLNLVVVNNVPLFFNIRDGPYMPTLRLLHQYPDIMKRFQVDRGAIKFVLSGANIMCPGLTSPGGALDSGVEEETPVAIMAEGKQHALAIGFTKMSAKNISTINKGIGVDNMHYLNDGLWKMERLE
;
A
#
# COMPACT_ATOMS: atom_id res chain seq x y z
N MET A 1 -6.92 -34.97 -17.41
CA MET A 1 -7.73 -34.24 -18.41
C MET A 1 -9.15 -34.45 -17.99
N ASP A 2 -9.75 -33.42 -17.37
CA ASP A 2 -11.16 -33.44 -17.00
C ASP A 2 -11.98 -32.70 -18.07
N GLU A 3 -13.26 -33.05 -18.17
CA GLU A 3 -14.11 -32.98 -19.37
C GLU A 3 -14.47 -31.58 -19.91
N ASP A 4 -13.94 -30.49 -19.35
CA ASP A 4 -14.25 -29.11 -19.80
C ASP A 4 -13.07 -28.33 -20.39
N GLY A 5 -11.89 -28.94 -20.55
CA GLY A 5 -10.78 -28.31 -21.29
C GLY A 5 -10.27 -26.98 -20.71
N ALA A 6 -10.51 -26.69 -19.43
CA ALA A 6 -9.89 -25.57 -18.73
C ALA A 6 -8.62 -26.04 -18.00
N CYS A 7 -7.53 -25.33 -18.21
CA CYS A 7 -6.27 -25.51 -17.47
C CYS A 7 -6.49 -25.23 -15.97
N GLU A 8 -5.97 -26.08 -15.07
CA GLU A 8 -6.04 -25.87 -13.61
C GLU A 8 -5.44 -24.52 -13.17
N ASP A 9 -4.47 -23.96 -13.92
CA ASP A 9 -3.95 -22.60 -13.71
C ASP A 9 -5.02 -21.51 -13.90
N CYS A 10 -6.00 -21.71 -14.79
CA CYS A 10 -7.09 -20.75 -15.00
C CYS A 10 -8.14 -20.80 -13.87
N ALA A 11 -8.29 -21.94 -13.20
CA ALA A 11 -9.16 -22.08 -12.03
C ALA A 11 -8.51 -21.48 -10.77
N MET A 12 -7.19 -21.67 -10.58
CA MET A 12 -6.42 -21.01 -9.53
C MET A 12 -6.29 -19.49 -9.73
N GLN A 13 -6.22 -19.02 -10.98
CA GLN A 13 -6.27 -17.58 -11.30
C GLN A 13 -7.58 -16.95 -10.80
N ARG A 14 -8.74 -17.60 -10.93
CA ARG A 14 -10.04 -17.07 -10.44
C ARG A 14 -10.10 -16.88 -8.93
N GLN A 15 -9.42 -17.73 -8.15
CA GLN A 15 -9.33 -17.59 -6.70
C GLN A 15 -8.40 -16.43 -6.28
N HIS A 16 -7.36 -16.14 -7.07
CA HIS A 16 -6.42 -15.03 -6.85
C HIS A 16 -7.02 -13.62 -7.06
N TRP A 17 -8.01 -13.47 -7.95
CA TRP A 17 -8.70 -12.18 -8.15
C TRP A 17 -9.64 -11.80 -6.99
N TYR A 18 -10.02 -12.76 -6.15
CA TYR A 18 -10.88 -12.53 -4.98
C TYR A 18 -10.17 -11.79 -3.82
N ASP A 19 -8.84 -11.78 -3.79
CA ASP A 19 -8.05 -11.19 -2.69
C ASP A 19 -7.52 -9.77 -2.96
N MET A 20 -7.69 -9.27 -4.19
CA MET A 20 -7.29 -7.92 -4.58
C MET A 20 -8.32 -6.89 -4.08
N LYS A 21 -8.46 -6.76 -2.75
CA LYS A 21 -9.46 -5.86 -2.13
C LYS A 21 -9.07 -4.39 -2.25
N ARG A 22 -7.78 -4.08 -2.48
CA ARG A 22 -7.22 -2.74 -2.34
C ARG A 22 -6.87 -2.07 -3.68
N PHE A 23 -7.18 -0.78 -3.82
CA PHE A 23 -6.92 0.05 -5.00
C PHE A 23 -6.42 1.43 -4.61
N LEU A 24 -5.24 1.81 -5.11
CA LEU A 24 -4.60 3.09 -4.79
C LEU A 24 -4.90 4.12 -5.88
N VAL A 25 -5.32 5.31 -5.47
CA VAL A 25 -5.54 6.47 -6.34
C VAL A 25 -4.81 7.69 -5.79
N PHE A 26 -4.07 8.35 -6.66
CA PHE A 26 -3.65 9.72 -6.46
C PHE A 26 -4.79 10.65 -6.84
N VAL A 27 -5.29 11.44 -5.89
CA VAL A 27 -6.41 12.33 -6.15
C VAL A 27 -5.90 13.56 -6.90
N SER A 28 -6.05 13.56 -8.22
CA SER A 28 -5.68 14.67 -9.09
C SER A 28 -6.74 15.79 -9.06
N SER A 29 -6.39 16.98 -9.56
CA SER A 29 -7.36 18.09 -9.70
C SER A 29 -8.58 17.74 -10.56
N ASP A 30 -8.46 16.74 -11.45
CA ASP A 30 -9.58 16.29 -12.27
C ASP A 30 -10.50 15.32 -11.52
N ASP A 31 -9.98 14.59 -10.52
CA ASP A 31 -10.75 13.73 -9.61
C ASP A 31 -11.61 14.54 -8.61
N PHE A 32 -11.36 15.85 -8.47
CA PHE A 32 -12.16 16.76 -7.65
C PHE A 32 -13.41 17.29 -8.34
N ARG A 33 -13.52 17.18 -9.68
CA ARG A 33 -14.59 17.90 -10.39
C ARG A 33 -15.96 17.29 -10.10
N ASP A 34 -16.17 15.98 -10.31
CA ASP A 34 -17.45 15.31 -9.99
C ASP A 34 -17.39 13.77 -9.83
N ASN A 35 -16.31 13.09 -10.23
CA ASN A 35 -16.22 11.62 -10.18
C ASN A 35 -14.78 11.12 -9.99
N LEU A 36 -14.66 9.87 -9.53
CA LEU A 36 -13.39 9.15 -9.37
C LEU A 36 -13.40 7.90 -10.24
N LEU A 37 -12.45 7.78 -11.18
CA LEU A 37 -12.35 6.62 -12.07
C LEU A 37 -11.51 5.51 -11.43
N PHE A 38 -12.03 4.28 -11.44
CA PHE A 38 -11.25 3.10 -11.09
C PHE A 38 -10.49 2.58 -12.30
N GLY A 39 -9.24 2.15 -12.09
CA GLY A 39 -8.43 1.55 -13.14
C GLY A 39 -9.11 0.30 -13.72
N MET A 40 -9.13 0.18 -15.04
CA MET A 40 -9.89 -0.86 -15.77
C MET A 40 -9.60 -2.30 -15.30
N VAL A 41 -8.34 -2.59 -14.97
CA VAL A 41 -7.90 -3.93 -14.53
C VAL A 41 -8.47 -4.25 -13.14
N TYR A 42 -8.31 -3.34 -12.18
CA TYR A 42 -8.88 -3.49 -10.84
C TYR A 42 -10.42 -3.53 -10.90
N ALA A 43 -11.02 -2.60 -11.63
CA ALA A 43 -12.46 -2.48 -11.74
C ALA A 43 -13.14 -3.74 -12.31
N SER A 44 -12.54 -4.36 -13.32
CA SER A 44 -13.12 -5.54 -13.95
C SER A 44 -13.02 -6.78 -13.07
N ALA A 45 -12.01 -6.86 -12.20
CA ALA A 45 -11.81 -7.98 -11.29
C ALA A 45 -12.60 -7.82 -9.98
N CYS A 46 -12.56 -6.63 -9.39
CA CYS A 46 -12.88 -6.42 -7.97
C CYS A 46 -14.11 -5.54 -7.76
N LEU A 47 -14.66 -4.92 -8.81
CA LEU A 47 -15.85 -4.06 -8.72
C LEU A 47 -17.04 -4.67 -9.49
N PRO A 48 -18.27 -4.38 -9.06
CA PRO A 48 -19.47 -4.75 -9.79
C PRO A 48 -19.43 -4.29 -11.25
N ASP A 49 -20.05 -5.08 -12.12
CA ASP A 49 -20.28 -4.79 -13.54
C ASP A 49 -21.58 -4.04 -13.81
N LYS A 50 -22.33 -3.73 -12.75
CA LYS A 50 -23.56 -2.94 -12.80
C LYS A 50 -23.48 -1.70 -11.92
N THR A 51 -24.28 -0.71 -12.28
CA THR A 51 -24.47 0.47 -11.44
C THR A 51 -25.19 0.08 -10.15
N GLN A 52 -24.61 0.44 -9.00
CA GLN A 52 -25.19 0.16 -7.69
C GLN A 52 -24.69 1.13 -6.62
N ARG A 53 -25.35 1.10 -5.45
CA ARG A 53 -25.00 1.97 -4.33
C ARG A 53 -23.60 1.65 -3.80
N LEU A 54 -22.82 2.69 -3.51
CA LEU A 54 -21.51 2.62 -2.89
C LEU A 54 -21.56 3.33 -1.54
N TRP A 55 -20.89 2.76 -0.54
CA TRP A 55 -20.64 3.40 0.74
C TRP A 55 -19.15 3.59 0.90
N LEU A 56 -18.71 4.83 1.08
CA LEU A 56 -17.33 5.15 1.41
C LEU A 56 -17.21 5.34 2.91
N GLN A 57 -16.19 4.75 3.52
CA GLN A 57 -15.91 4.91 4.95
C GLN A 57 -14.44 5.26 5.13
N LEU A 58 -14.15 6.41 5.73
CA LEU A 58 -12.78 6.74 6.07
C LEU A 58 -12.29 5.82 7.20
N GLU A 59 -11.07 5.30 7.09
CA GLU A 59 -10.44 4.50 8.14
C GLU A 59 -10.51 5.19 9.51
N GLY A 60 -10.85 4.43 10.55
CA GLY A 60 -10.98 4.94 11.91
C GLY A 60 -12.25 5.77 12.18
N ARG A 61 -13.09 6.04 11.18
CA ARG A 61 -14.39 6.72 11.36
C ARG A 61 -15.56 5.77 11.25
N LYS A 62 -16.61 6.04 12.05
CA LYS A 62 -17.90 5.32 12.00
C LYS A 62 -18.85 5.87 10.94
N LYS A 63 -18.66 7.13 10.50
CA LYS A 63 -19.49 7.76 9.49
C LYS A 63 -19.24 7.10 8.13
N GLN A 64 -20.31 6.84 7.39
CA GLN A 64 -20.28 6.38 6.01
C GLN A 64 -20.89 7.45 5.10
N TRP A 65 -20.31 7.61 3.92
CA TRP A 65 -20.77 8.53 2.89
C TRP A 65 -21.44 7.72 1.77
N PRO A 66 -22.71 8.01 1.44
CA PRO A 66 -23.34 7.39 0.29
C PRO A 66 -22.73 7.93 -1.00
N ALA A 67 -22.51 7.05 -1.96
CA ALA A 67 -22.10 7.35 -3.31
C ALA A 67 -22.75 6.36 -4.30
N MET A 68 -22.53 6.57 -5.60
CA MET A 68 -22.93 5.65 -6.66
C MET A 68 -21.72 5.08 -7.37
N LEU A 69 -21.60 3.76 -7.42
CA LEU A 69 -20.68 3.12 -8.36
C LEU A 69 -21.40 3.01 -9.70
N THR A 70 -20.94 3.74 -10.72
CA THR A 70 -21.53 3.71 -12.06
C THR A 70 -20.64 2.97 -13.05
N VAL A 71 -21.25 2.20 -13.94
CA VAL A 71 -20.58 1.53 -15.05
C VAL A 71 -20.94 2.25 -16.35
N THR A 72 -19.94 2.73 -17.07
CA THR A 72 -20.12 3.46 -18.33
C THR A 72 -20.31 2.49 -19.51
N CYS A 73 -20.74 3.01 -20.66
CA CYS A 73 -20.83 2.24 -21.92
C CYS A 73 -19.48 1.66 -22.40
N ARG A 74 -18.36 2.20 -21.92
CA ARG A 74 -16.99 1.69 -22.18
C ARG A 74 -16.52 0.70 -21.11
N ASN A 75 -17.42 0.17 -20.29
CA ASN A 75 -17.13 -0.74 -19.18
C ASN A 75 -16.21 -0.16 -18.08
N GLN A 76 -16.10 1.17 -18.01
CA GLN A 76 -15.33 1.84 -16.94
C GLN A 76 -16.19 1.98 -15.69
N ARG A 77 -15.61 1.74 -14.51
CA ARG A 77 -16.26 1.94 -13.22
C ARG A 77 -15.80 3.29 -12.65
N ARG A 78 -16.73 4.06 -12.11
CA ARG A 78 -16.43 5.32 -11.42
C ARG A 78 -17.33 5.54 -10.21
N VAL A 79 -16.79 6.21 -9.20
CA VAL A 79 -17.60 6.81 -8.13
C VAL A 79 -18.24 8.08 -8.67
N TYR A 80 -19.56 8.17 -8.55
CA TYR A 80 -20.37 9.31 -8.97
C TYR A 80 -21.36 9.65 -7.84
N ASP A 81 -21.86 10.89 -7.79
CA ASP A 81 -22.92 11.32 -6.85
C ASP A 81 -22.65 10.93 -5.38
N GLY A 82 -21.66 11.57 -4.75
CA GLY A 82 -21.23 11.29 -3.37
C GLY A 82 -19.72 11.43 -3.11
N TRP A 83 -18.90 11.40 -4.17
CA TRP A 83 -17.45 11.58 -4.08
C TRP A 83 -17.06 12.99 -3.61
N LYS A 84 -17.79 14.00 -4.07
CA LYS A 84 -17.55 15.42 -3.73
C LYS A 84 -17.87 15.71 -2.27
N GLU A 85 -18.93 15.11 -1.75
CA GLU A 85 -19.30 15.17 -0.33
C GLU A 85 -18.24 14.48 0.53
N PHE A 86 -17.79 13.29 0.11
CA PHE A 86 -16.74 12.55 0.83
C PHE A 86 -15.43 13.34 0.90
N THR A 87 -14.96 13.89 -0.21
CA THR A 87 -13.72 14.68 -0.28
C THR A 87 -13.82 15.95 0.57
N ARG A 88 -14.92 16.69 0.47
CA ARG A 88 -15.17 17.91 1.26
C ARG A 88 -15.20 17.64 2.77
N ASP A 89 -15.97 16.64 3.21
CA ASP A 89 -16.16 16.35 4.63
C ASP A 89 -14.89 15.81 5.30
N ASN A 90 -14.04 15.12 4.53
CA ASN A 90 -12.77 14.59 5.01
C ASN A 90 -11.58 15.51 4.70
N LYS A 91 -11.83 16.71 4.15
CA LYS A 91 -10.84 17.74 3.83
C LYS A 91 -9.73 17.25 2.89
N LEU A 92 -10.07 16.37 1.95
CA LEU A 92 -9.14 15.92 0.92
C LEU A 92 -8.75 17.10 0.03
N LYS A 93 -7.51 17.09 -0.45
CA LYS A 93 -6.97 18.08 -1.39
C LYS A 93 -6.36 17.38 -2.63
N PRO A 94 -6.29 18.08 -3.78
CA PRO A 94 -5.58 17.58 -4.94
C PRO A 94 -4.11 17.32 -4.58
N GLY A 95 -3.69 16.05 -4.63
CA GLY A 95 -2.38 15.63 -4.16
C GLY A 95 -2.41 14.58 -3.05
N ASP A 96 -3.55 14.43 -2.37
CA ASP A 96 -3.75 13.34 -1.41
C ASP A 96 -3.77 11.97 -2.10
N ILE A 97 -3.21 10.96 -1.44
CA ILE A 97 -3.32 9.57 -1.87
C ILE A 97 -4.42 8.88 -1.07
N CYS A 98 -5.34 8.26 -1.80
CA CYS A 98 -6.42 7.45 -1.26
C CYS A 98 -6.19 5.97 -1.63
N LEU A 99 -6.18 5.10 -0.63
CA LEU A 99 -6.26 3.66 -0.84
C LEU A 99 -7.68 3.20 -0.54
N PHE A 100 -8.33 2.54 -1.49
CA PHE A 100 -9.68 2.01 -1.39
C PHE A 100 -9.63 0.51 -1.15
N GLU A 101 -10.14 0.04 -0.03
CA GLU A 101 -10.29 -1.37 0.30
C GLU A 101 -11.76 -1.78 0.23
N VAL A 102 -12.09 -2.86 -0.47
CA VAL A 102 -13.45 -3.44 -0.46
C VAL A 102 -13.70 -4.13 0.89
N SER A 103 -14.54 -3.51 1.73
CA SER A 103 -14.87 -4.04 3.07
C SER A 103 -16.05 -5.01 3.04
N SER A 104 -17.10 -4.70 2.28
CA SER A 104 -18.26 -5.60 2.14
C SER A 104 -18.99 -5.40 0.81
N ARG A 105 -19.60 -6.48 0.30
CA ARG A 105 -20.30 -6.48 -0.98
C ARG A 105 -21.57 -7.32 -0.92
N ASN A 106 -22.65 -6.81 -1.50
CA ASN A 106 -23.85 -7.57 -1.82
C ASN A 106 -24.42 -7.15 -3.19
N SER A 107 -25.53 -7.75 -3.59
CA SER A 107 -26.15 -7.53 -4.91
C SER A 107 -26.73 -6.13 -5.12
N ARG A 108 -26.89 -5.33 -4.05
CA ARG A 108 -27.49 -3.98 -4.08
C ARG A 108 -26.52 -2.87 -3.70
N SER A 109 -25.42 -3.20 -3.02
CA SER A 109 -24.49 -2.23 -2.45
C SER A 109 -23.07 -2.77 -2.30
N LEU A 110 -22.11 -1.87 -2.38
CA LEU A 110 -20.69 -2.08 -2.10
C LEU A 110 -20.27 -1.12 -0.99
N THR A 111 -19.44 -1.56 -0.06
CA THR A 111 -18.81 -0.71 0.95
C THR A 111 -17.30 -0.77 0.77
N MET A 112 -16.66 0.40 0.75
CA MET A 112 -15.22 0.54 0.65
C MET A 112 -14.68 1.39 1.80
N THR A 113 -13.63 0.88 2.44
CA THR A 113 -12.80 1.64 3.37
C THR A 113 -11.82 2.48 2.57
N VAL A 114 -11.64 3.75 2.94
CA VAL A 114 -10.68 4.65 2.31
C VAL A 114 -9.61 4.96 3.35
N HIS A 115 -8.35 4.75 3.00
CA HIS A 115 -7.18 5.14 3.80
C HIS A 115 -6.54 6.37 3.16
N LEU A 116 -6.21 7.38 3.96
CA LEU A 116 -5.59 8.61 3.48
C LEU A 116 -4.12 8.65 3.87
N TYR A 117 -3.28 9.06 2.93
CA TYR A 117 -1.85 9.30 3.14
C TYR A 117 -1.51 10.79 2.89
N PRO A 118 -1.92 11.70 3.80
CA PRO A 118 -1.78 13.15 3.61
C PRO A 118 -0.33 13.66 3.68
N LEU A 119 0.61 12.84 4.17
CA LEU A 119 2.03 13.21 4.28
C LEU A 119 2.79 13.12 2.95
N LEU A 120 2.13 12.72 1.85
CA LEU A 120 2.76 12.66 0.54
C LEU A 120 2.59 13.93 -0.31
N GLU A 121 1.72 14.86 0.05
CA GLU A 121 1.40 16.03 -0.81
C GLU A 121 2.63 16.94 -1.10
N PRO A 122 3.45 17.35 -0.09
CA PRO A 122 4.66 18.15 -0.36
C PRO A 122 5.79 17.34 -1.02
N LEU A 123 5.75 16.02 -0.89
CA LEU A 123 6.72 15.09 -1.48
C LEU A 123 6.58 14.99 -3.00
N LEU A 124 5.35 15.16 -3.51
CA LEU A 124 5.02 14.84 -4.90
C LEU A 124 5.14 16.04 -5.84
N GLU A 125 5.20 17.28 -5.36
CA GLU A 125 5.44 18.43 -6.25
C GLU A 125 6.86 18.41 -6.85
N ASP A 126 7.85 17.93 -6.10
CA ASP A 126 9.23 17.76 -6.58
C ASP A 126 9.44 16.43 -7.33
N MET A 127 8.76 15.35 -6.90
CA MET A 127 8.99 13.98 -7.41
C MET A 127 8.06 13.57 -8.56
N LEU A 128 6.82 14.09 -8.61
CA LEU A 128 5.84 13.83 -9.66
C LEU A 128 5.62 15.12 -10.45
N PRO A 129 6.40 15.38 -11.53
CA PRO A 129 6.02 16.41 -12.47
C PRO A 129 4.59 16.12 -12.91
N LYS A 130 3.68 17.10 -12.80
CA LYS A 130 2.23 16.99 -13.15
C LYS A 130 1.95 16.48 -14.57
N LYS A 131 2.99 16.26 -15.38
CA LYS A 131 2.98 15.81 -16.78
C LYS A 131 3.71 14.48 -17.03
N SER A 132 4.34 13.88 -16.03
CA SER A 132 5.06 12.60 -16.19
C SER A 132 4.14 11.41 -15.92
N PRO A 133 4.07 10.42 -16.83
CA PRO A 133 3.28 9.23 -16.58
C PRO A 133 3.89 8.41 -15.44
N MET A 134 3.07 8.04 -14.47
CA MET A 134 3.41 7.04 -13.46
C MET A 134 3.13 5.65 -14.04
N ILE A 135 4.15 4.81 -14.08
CA ILE A 135 4.08 3.48 -14.68
C ILE A 135 4.19 2.44 -13.55
N VAL A 136 3.36 1.40 -13.62
CA VAL A 136 3.52 0.23 -12.77
C VAL A 136 4.29 -0.83 -13.55
N VAL A 137 5.51 -1.12 -13.11
CA VAL A 137 6.37 -2.17 -13.69
C VAL A 137 6.18 -3.46 -12.91
N LYS A 138 5.77 -4.52 -13.61
CA LYS A 138 5.64 -5.86 -13.02
C LYS A 138 6.96 -6.61 -13.18
N CYS A 139 7.52 -7.04 -12.07
CA CYS A 139 8.75 -7.82 -11.99
C CYS A 139 8.44 -9.29 -11.68
N GLN A 140 9.48 -10.13 -11.73
CA GLN A 140 9.39 -11.52 -11.26
C GLN A 140 9.04 -11.57 -9.76
N ASN A 141 8.57 -12.73 -9.29
CA ASN A 141 8.18 -12.98 -7.89
C ASN A 141 7.04 -12.08 -7.37
N HIS A 142 6.16 -11.63 -8.26
CA HIS A 142 5.03 -10.75 -7.94
C HIS A 142 5.44 -9.41 -7.32
N LEU A 143 6.64 -8.92 -7.62
CA LEU A 143 7.07 -7.57 -7.23
C LEU A 143 6.51 -6.56 -8.24
N ASN A 144 5.75 -5.57 -7.76
CA ASN A 144 5.24 -4.45 -8.54
C ASN A 144 5.99 -3.18 -8.11
N LEU A 145 6.49 -2.40 -9.08
CA LEU A 145 7.16 -1.13 -8.82
C LEU A 145 6.33 0.01 -9.39
N VAL A 146 6.14 1.07 -8.60
CA VAL A 146 5.59 2.34 -9.06
C VAL A 146 6.75 3.25 -9.45
N VAL A 147 6.80 3.62 -10.72
CA VAL A 147 7.96 4.23 -11.36
C VAL A 147 7.57 5.53 -12.00
N VAL A 148 8.37 6.57 -11.76
CA VAL A 148 8.15 7.91 -12.32
C VAL A 148 9.49 8.42 -12.82
N ASN A 149 9.55 8.86 -14.08
CA ASN A 149 10.80 9.27 -14.75
C ASN A 149 11.91 8.21 -14.60
N ASN A 150 11.54 6.94 -14.76
CA ASN A 150 12.39 5.76 -14.59
C ASN A 150 12.93 5.53 -13.16
N VAL A 151 12.48 6.28 -12.16
CA VAL A 151 12.90 6.10 -10.76
C VAL A 151 11.82 5.31 -10.01
N PRO A 152 12.15 4.17 -9.36
CA PRO A 152 11.21 3.43 -8.53
C PRO A 152 10.96 4.16 -7.21
N LEU A 153 9.69 4.51 -6.95
CA LEU A 153 9.27 5.27 -5.77
C LEU A 153 8.61 4.39 -4.72
N PHE A 154 7.72 3.51 -5.17
CA PHE A 154 7.03 2.54 -4.32
C PHE A 154 7.21 1.15 -4.88
N PHE A 155 7.16 0.17 -3.99
CA PHE A 155 7.11 -1.23 -4.35
C PHE A 155 5.99 -1.92 -3.59
N ASN A 156 5.55 -3.04 -4.14
CA ASN A 156 4.56 -3.92 -3.56
C ASN A 156 4.93 -5.36 -3.90
N ILE A 157 4.74 -6.28 -2.97
CA ILE A 157 5.01 -7.71 -3.17
C ILE A 157 3.67 -8.44 -3.07
N ARG A 158 3.30 -9.19 -4.11
CA ARG A 158 2.01 -9.89 -4.22
C ARG A 158 0.84 -8.91 -4.03
N ASP A 159 -0.01 -9.15 -3.03
CA ASP A 159 -1.18 -8.34 -2.69
C ASP A 159 -0.96 -7.52 -1.40
N GLY A 160 0.31 -7.32 -1.01
CA GLY A 160 0.66 -6.52 0.16
C GLY A 160 0.29 -5.04 0.02
N PRO A 161 0.59 -4.20 1.03
CA PRO A 161 0.52 -2.75 0.84
C PRO A 161 1.62 -2.25 -0.09
N TYR A 162 1.43 -1.06 -0.65
CA TYR A 162 2.54 -0.33 -1.27
C TYR A 162 3.43 0.26 -0.18
N MET A 163 4.73 0.10 -0.35
CA MET A 163 5.76 0.59 0.56
C MET A 163 6.71 1.51 -0.22
N PRO A 164 7.21 2.60 0.38
CA PRO A 164 8.20 3.45 -0.28
C PRO A 164 9.49 2.66 -0.52
N THR A 165 10.33 3.03 -1.49
CA THR A 165 11.70 2.52 -1.55
C THR A 165 12.54 3.10 -0.41
N LEU A 166 13.65 2.46 -0.05
CA LEU A 166 14.56 3.01 0.97
C LEU A 166 15.10 4.39 0.57
N ARG A 167 15.32 4.63 -0.73
CA ARG A 167 15.77 5.94 -1.23
C ARG A 167 14.73 7.02 -1.00
N LEU A 168 13.45 6.70 -1.23
CA LEU A 168 12.36 7.62 -0.95
C LEU A 168 12.23 7.88 0.56
N LEU A 169 12.34 6.82 1.36
CA LEU A 169 12.28 6.92 2.82
C LEU A 169 13.46 7.71 3.42
N HIS A 170 14.65 7.62 2.84
CA HIS A 170 15.82 8.41 3.30
C HIS A 170 15.64 9.89 3.04
N GLN A 171 15.00 10.26 1.93
CA GLN A 171 14.67 11.65 1.64
C GLN A 171 13.55 12.15 2.55
N TYR A 172 12.61 11.28 2.92
CA TYR A 172 11.45 11.63 3.73
C TYR A 172 11.23 10.63 4.88
N PRO A 173 12.00 10.72 5.98
CA PRO A 173 11.96 9.73 7.06
C PRO A 173 10.63 9.65 7.83
N ASP A 174 9.79 10.68 7.74
CA ASP A 174 8.53 10.78 8.50
C ASP A 174 7.32 10.12 7.81
N ILE A 175 7.48 9.60 6.58
CA ILE A 175 6.37 8.97 5.83
C ILE A 175 5.95 7.59 6.39
N MET A 176 6.77 6.98 7.25
CA MET A 176 6.48 5.69 7.88
C MET A 176 6.80 5.70 9.38
N LYS A 177 6.08 4.85 10.11
CA LYS A 177 6.41 4.49 11.49
C LYS A 177 7.74 3.74 11.55
N ARG A 178 8.45 3.85 12.67
CA ARG A 178 9.83 3.38 12.80
C ARG A 178 9.97 2.42 13.97
N PHE A 179 10.68 1.33 13.74
CA PHE A 179 11.28 0.50 14.78
C PHE A 179 12.80 0.66 14.72
N GLN A 180 13.50 0.38 15.81
CA GLN A 180 14.95 0.38 15.87
C GLN A 180 15.44 -1.00 16.28
N VAL A 181 16.42 -1.53 15.55
CA VAL A 181 17.15 -2.74 15.93
C VAL A 181 18.47 -2.38 16.60
N ASP A 182 18.92 -3.26 17.50
CA ASP A 182 20.25 -3.14 18.10
C ASP A 182 21.39 -3.36 17.12
N ARG A 183 22.60 -3.00 17.56
CA ARG A 183 23.84 -3.18 16.79
C ARG A 183 24.11 -4.62 16.33
N GLY A 184 23.71 -5.61 17.12
CA GLY A 184 23.97 -7.02 16.83
C GLY A 184 23.15 -7.52 15.63
N ALA A 185 21.93 -6.99 15.46
CA ALA A 185 21.02 -7.34 14.38
C ALA A 185 21.42 -6.73 13.02
N ILE A 186 22.10 -5.56 13.00
CA ILE A 186 22.35 -4.75 11.79
C ILE A 186 22.91 -5.60 10.63
N LYS A 187 23.95 -6.38 10.87
CA LYS A 187 24.61 -7.18 9.82
C LYS A 187 23.68 -8.21 9.18
N PHE A 188 22.75 -8.76 9.97
CA PHE A 188 21.83 -9.80 9.52
C PHE A 188 20.70 -9.19 8.69
N VAL A 189 20.18 -8.04 9.12
CA VAL A 189 19.14 -7.33 8.35
C VAL A 189 19.69 -6.87 7.00
N LEU A 190 20.94 -6.39 6.95
CA LEU A 190 21.64 -6.05 5.70
C LEU A 190 21.95 -7.27 4.81
N SER A 191 21.74 -8.48 5.33
CA SER A 191 21.85 -9.73 4.56
C SER A 191 20.46 -10.30 4.18
N GLY A 192 19.38 -9.54 4.41
CA GLY A 192 18.01 -9.95 4.09
C GLY A 192 17.33 -10.81 5.17
N ALA A 193 17.91 -10.95 6.36
CA ALA A 193 17.27 -11.70 7.43
C ALA A 193 16.03 -10.95 7.99
N ASN A 194 15.05 -11.72 8.44
CA ASN A 194 13.90 -11.21 9.20
C ASN A 194 14.34 -10.65 10.56
N ILE A 195 13.54 -9.72 11.08
CA ILE A 195 13.83 -9.06 12.36
C ILE A 195 13.15 -9.84 13.47
N MET A 196 13.98 -10.35 14.38
CA MET A 196 13.54 -11.14 15.53
C MET A 196 13.12 -10.22 16.68
N CYS A 197 12.12 -10.63 17.46
CA CYS A 197 11.62 -9.85 18.60
C CYS A 197 12.73 -9.41 19.58
N PRO A 198 13.72 -10.27 19.96
CA PRO A 198 14.80 -9.85 20.85
C PRO A 198 15.66 -8.70 20.34
N GLY A 199 15.79 -8.55 19.01
CA GLY A 199 16.55 -7.46 18.42
C GLY A 199 15.85 -6.09 18.50
N LEU A 200 14.55 -6.09 18.81
CA LEU A 200 13.70 -4.91 18.94
C LEU A 200 13.44 -4.52 20.41
N THR A 201 13.63 -5.44 21.34
CA THR A 201 13.35 -5.27 22.78
C THR A 201 14.61 -5.17 23.63
N SER A 202 15.79 -5.31 23.02
CA SER A 202 17.08 -5.13 23.67
C SER A 202 17.32 -3.65 24.03
N PRO A 203 18.34 -3.32 24.86
CA PRO A 203 18.61 -1.92 25.26
C PRO A 203 18.87 -0.95 24.09
N GLY A 204 19.31 -1.47 22.93
CA GLY A 204 19.49 -0.70 21.70
C GLY A 204 18.29 -0.77 20.75
N GLY A 205 17.30 -1.61 21.05
CA GLY A 205 16.05 -1.73 20.31
C GLY A 205 15.02 -0.69 20.74
N ALA A 206 14.15 -0.28 19.83
CA ALA A 206 13.03 0.60 20.14
C ALA A 206 11.81 0.27 19.28
N LEU A 207 10.63 0.41 19.90
CA LEU A 207 9.34 0.13 19.27
C LEU A 207 8.43 1.36 19.39
N ASP A 208 7.72 1.69 18.32
CA ASP A 208 6.54 2.56 18.40
C ASP A 208 5.35 1.71 18.86
N SER A 209 4.89 1.94 20.10
CA SER A 209 3.81 1.16 20.73
C SER A 209 2.46 1.25 20.01
N GLY A 210 2.28 2.21 19.12
CA GLY A 210 1.07 2.38 18.31
C GLY A 210 1.04 1.51 17.04
N VAL A 211 2.10 0.75 16.76
CA VAL A 211 2.16 -0.11 15.57
C VAL A 211 1.49 -1.46 15.84
N GLU A 212 0.51 -1.78 15.00
CA GLU A 212 -0.21 -3.05 15.02
C GLU A 212 0.45 -4.10 14.09
N GLU A 213 -0.09 -5.32 14.09
CA GLU A 213 0.30 -6.36 13.14
C GLU A 213 -0.05 -5.94 11.69
N GLU A 214 0.59 -6.56 10.69
CA GLU A 214 0.33 -6.32 9.27
C GLU A 214 0.53 -4.86 8.83
N THR A 215 1.47 -4.17 9.46
CA THR A 215 1.77 -2.74 9.24
C THR A 215 3.18 -2.57 8.66
N PRO A 216 3.35 -1.77 7.59
CA PRO A 216 4.67 -1.39 7.09
C PRO A 216 5.43 -0.51 8.09
N VAL A 217 6.70 -0.82 8.30
CA VAL A 217 7.58 -0.08 9.22
C VAL A 217 8.97 0.14 8.63
N ALA A 218 9.55 1.29 8.94
CA ALA A 218 10.96 1.57 8.71
C ALA A 218 11.80 0.91 9.80
N ILE A 219 12.85 0.20 9.42
CA ILE A 219 13.80 -0.41 10.35
C ILE A 219 15.04 0.48 10.45
N MET A 220 15.19 1.14 11.60
CA MET A 220 16.31 1.97 11.96
C MET A 220 17.39 1.14 12.66
N ALA A 221 18.64 1.58 12.60
CA ALA A 221 19.74 0.99 13.37
C ALA A 221 20.11 1.89 14.52
N GLU A 222 20.41 1.28 15.67
CA GLU A 222 21.03 1.98 16.80
C GLU A 222 22.28 2.77 16.33
N GLY A 223 22.25 4.09 16.55
CA GLY A 223 23.36 4.98 16.18
C GLY A 223 23.46 5.31 14.68
N LYS A 224 22.42 5.04 13.87
CA LYS A 224 22.36 5.41 12.45
C LYS A 224 21.15 6.33 12.18
N GLN A 225 21.35 7.27 11.27
CA GLN A 225 20.33 8.27 10.91
C GLN A 225 19.31 7.76 9.90
N HIS A 226 19.73 6.84 9.02
CA HIS A 226 18.90 6.34 7.93
C HIS A 226 18.37 4.94 8.23
N ALA A 227 17.17 4.65 7.71
CA ALA A 227 16.60 3.31 7.74
C ALA A 227 17.50 2.33 6.96
N LEU A 228 17.70 1.14 7.49
CA LEU A 228 18.49 0.10 6.82
C LEU A 228 17.62 -0.94 6.11
N ALA A 229 16.34 -1.02 6.48
CA ALA A 229 15.36 -1.86 5.84
C ALA A 229 13.94 -1.30 5.99
N ILE A 230 13.04 -1.88 5.21
CA ILE A 230 11.60 -1.73 5.27
C ILE A 230 11.04 -3.10 5.59
N GLY A 231 10.22 -3.16 6.63
CA GLY A 231 9.66 -4.38 7.13
C GLY A 231 8.14 -4.36 7.17
N PHE A 232 7.56 -5.55 7.28
CA PHE A 232 6.14 -5.76 7.46
C PHE A 232 5.90 -6.52 8.76
N THR A 233 5.15 -5.94 9.70
CA THR A 233 5.01 -6.52 11.04
C THR A 233 4.25 -7.84 11.01
N LYS A 234 4.84 -8.86 11.62
CA LYS A 234 4.22 -10.16 11.90
C LYS A 234 3.59 -10.24 13.28
N MET A 235 3.90 -9.28 14.14
CA MET A 235 3.35 -9.14 15.48
C MET A 235 3.17 -7.65 15.78
N SER A 236 2.14 -7.27 16.53
CA SER A 236 2.00 -5.90 17.02
C SER A 236 3.16 -5.52 17.95
N ALA A 237 3.48 -4.23 18.07
CA ALA A 237 4.55 -3.75 18.94
C ALA A 237 4.39 -4.23 20.41
N LYS A 238 3.13 -4.27 20.89
CA LYS A 238 2.79 -4.80 22.23
C LYS A 238 3.14 -6.27 22.35
N ASN A 239 2.78 -7.07 21.35
CA ASN A 239 3.08 -8.51 21.33
C ASN A 239 4.59 -8.77 21.21
N ILE A 240 5.31 -8.01 20.39
CA ILE A 240 6.77 -8.08 20.27
C ILE A 240 7.42 -7.84 21.64
N SER A 241 7.01 -6.78 22.33
CA SER A 241 7.54 -6.43 23.65
C SER A 241 7.21 -7.46 24.73
N THR A 242 6.04 -8.11 24.66
CA THR A 242 5.56 -9.01 25.72
C THR A 242 6.03 -10.44 25.53
N ILE A 243 5.97 -10.96 24.29
CA ILE A 243 6.32 -12.34 23.96
C ILE A 243 7.84 -12.49 23.81
N ASN A 244 8.49 -11.48 23.22
CA ASN A 244 9.94 -11.41 23.04
C ASN A 244 10.58 -12.66 22.40
N LYS A 245 9.85 -13.33 21.49
CA LYS A 245 10.30 -14.56 20.82
C LYS A 245 9.73 -14.62 19.40
N GLY A 246 10.49 -15.21 18.48
CA GLY A 246 10.06 -15.41 17.09
C GLY A 246 10.36 -14.20 16.20
N ILE A 247 9.79 -14.25 14.99
CA ILE A 247 9.91 -13.19 13.98
C ILE A 247 8.88 -12.11 14.33
N GLY A 248 9.36 -10.90 14.61
CA GLY A 248 8.50 -9.75 14.87
C GLY A 248 8.15 -9.01 13.58
N VAL A 249 9.09 -8.93 12.64
CA VAL A 249 8.93 -8.20 11.37
C VAL A 249 9.61 -8.97 10.24
N ASP A 250 8.88 -9.20 9.16
CA ASP A 250 9.46 -9.74 7.94
C ASP A 250 10.22 -8.63 7.20
N ASN A 251 11.41 -8.94 6.68
CA ASN A 251 12.22 -8.00 5.92
C ASN A 251 11.77 -7.97 4.45
N MET A 252 11.28 -6.82 3.98
CA MET A 252 10.73 -6.67 2.63
C MET A 252 11.73 -6.07 1.64
N HIS A 253 12.55 -5.13 2.10
CA HIS A 253 13.51 -4.40 1.29
C HIS A 253 14.62 -3.86 2.21
N TYR A 254 15.89 -4.06 1.86
CA TYR A 254 17.02 -3.65 2.69
C TYR A 254 18.14 -2.98 1.89
N LEU A 255 19.01 -2.23 2.56
CA LEU A 255 20.13 -1.57 1.90
C LEU A 255 21.04 -2.58 1.21
N ASN A 256 21.45 -2.26 -0.02
CA ASN A 256 22.28 -3.09 -0.90
C ASN A 256 21.60 -4.35 -1.49
N ASP A 257 20.29 -4.51 -1.32
CA ASP A 257 19.53 -5.50 -2.08
C ASP A 257 19.36 -5.11 -3.56
N GLY A 258 18.65 -5.94 -4.32
CA GLY A 258 18.44 -5.72 -5.75
C GLY A 258 17.68 -4.42 -6.06
N LEU A 259 16.67 -4.08 -5.26
CA LEU A 259 15.87 -2.88 -5.45
C LEU A 259 16.66 -1.62 -5.07
N TRP A 260 17.52 -1.69 -4.05
CA TRP A 260 18.38 -0.58 -3.65
C TRP A 260 19.41 -0.23 -4.74
N LYS A 261 19.99 -1.27 -5.35
CA LYS A 261 20.95 -1.15 -6.45
C LYS A 261 20.31 -0.65 -7.75
N MET A 262 19.00 -0.84 -7.90
CA MET A 262 18.21 -0.34 -9.03
C MET A 262 17.89 1.14 -8.84
N GLU A 263 18.80 2.01 -9.27
CA GLU A 263 18.58 3.47 -9.19
C GLU A 263 17.58 3.97 -10.23
N ARG A 264 17.64 3.39 -11.43
CA ARG A 264 16.75 3.68 -12.55
C ARG A 264 16.42 2.40 -13.30
N LEU A 265 15.23 2.36 -13.89
CA LEU A 265 14.85 1.37 -14.88
C LEU A 265 15.37 1.83 -16.25
N GLU A 266 16.20 1.00 -16.85
CA GLU A 266 16.69 1.15 -18.22
C GLU A 266 15.72 0.52 -19.23
#